data_AF-A0A2V6V069-F1
#
_entry.id   AF-A0A2V6V069-F1
#
_cell.length_a   1.000
_cell.length_b   1.000
_cell.length_c   1.000
_cell.angle_alpha   90.00
_cell.angle_beta   90.00
_cell.angle_gamma   90.00
#
_symmetry.space_group_name_H-M   'P 1'
#
loop_
_entity.id
_entity.type
_entity.pdbx_description
1 polymer ?
#
loop_
_entity_poly.entity_id
_entity_poly.type
_entity_poly.pdbx_seq_one_letter_code
_entity_poly.pdbx_strand_id
1 'polypeptide(L)'
;MAEIRARFGAPTKATPVKVEGFDTTEWVYEGAQALVGMVRVTLEFGLKAPSGYNKDVVRTFTLEPKRGIYNRKLVLDGWGPPDRAGKQADNEFFLYRAGLLVYFDKDGEIALSMTFTPPQPLSDGTAPPSPQR
;
A
#
# COMPACT_ATOMS: atom_id res chain seq x y z
N MET A 1 -4.48 -15.96 6.80
CA MET A 1 -3.94 -15.43 8.10
C MET A 1 -2.85 -16.30 8.76
N ALA A 2 -3.06 -17.60 8.97
CA ALA A 2 -2.13 -18.45 9.74
C ALA A 2 -0.70 -18.51 9.14
N GLU A 3 -0.58 -18.57 7.81
CA GLU A 3 0.71 -18.58 7.11
C GLU A 3 1.56 -17.33 7.39
N ILE A 4 0.94 -16.15 7.42
CA ILE A 4 1.62 -14.88 7.73
C ILE A 4 2.15 -14.92 9.16
N ARG A 5 1.37 -15.45 10.11
CA ARG A 5 1.83 -15.60 11.50
C ARG A 5 2.94 -16.63 11.64
N ALA A 6 2.87 -17.74 10.90
CA ALA A 6 3.92 -18.75 10.91
C ALA A 6 5.25 -18.19 10.38
N ARG A 7 5.20 -17.29 9.39
CA ARG A 7 6.38 -16.71 8.76
C ARG A 7 6.94 -15.49 9.49
N PHE A 8 6.07 -14.61 9.99
CA PHE A 8 6.46 -13.29 10.51
C PHE A 8 6.14 -13.10 12.00
N GLY A 9 5.57 -14.11 12.66
CA GLY A 9 5.14 -14.02 14.03
C GLY A 9 3.86 -13.21 14.21
N ALA A 10 3.54 -12.92 15.48
CA ALA A 10 2.38 -12.13 15.84
C ALA A 10 2.58 -10.64 15.49
N PRO A 11 1.54 -9.96 14.96
CA PRO A 11 1.60 -8.53 14.72
C PRO A 11 1.74 -7.76 16.04
N THR A 12 2.32 -6.58 15.99
CA THR A 12 2.38 -5.63 17.11
C THR A 12 0.99 -5.19 17.53
N LYS A 13 0.10 -4.98 16.54
CA LYS A 13 -1.31 -4.61 16.78
C LYS A 13 -2.23 -5.38 15.84
N ALA A 14 -3.39 -5.79 16.35
CA ALA A 14 -4.49 -6.33 15.57
C ALA A 14 -5.77 -5.57 15.91
N THR A 15 -6.35 -4.86 14.94
CA THR A 15 -7.53 -4.01 15.13
C THR A 15 -8.70 -4.58 14.35
N PRO A 16 -9.85 -4.90 14.98
CA PRO A 16 -11.08 -5.21 14.26
C PRO A 16 -11.54 -3.96 13.50
N VAL A 17 -11.88 -4.11 12.23
CA VAL A 17 -12.40 -3.02 11.39
C VAL A 17 -13.56 -3.51 10.54
N LYS A 18 -14.37 -2.60 10.01
CA LYS A 18 -15.49 -2.93 9.12
C LYS A 18 -15.24 -2.39 7.72
N VAL A 19 -15.27 -3.28 6.74
CA VAL A 19 -14.97 -2.98 5.34
C VAL A 19 -16.12 -3.50 4.49
N GLU A 20 -16.73 -2.62 3.68
CA GLU A 20 -17.85 -2.99 2.79
C GLU A 20 -19.01 -3.70 3.54
N GLY A 21 -19.19 -3.37 4.82
CA GLY A 21 -20.19 -3.99 5.69
C GLY A 21 -19.77 -5.32 6.33
N PHE A 22 -18.59 -5.85 6.01
CA PHE A 22 -18.04 -7.07 6.60
C PHE A 22 -17.07 -6.78 7.73
N ASP A 23 -17.13 -7.59 8.79
CA ASP A 23 -16.13 -7.56 9.85
C ASP A 23 -14.82 -8.17 9.36
N THR A 24 -13.73 -7.44 9.60
CA THR A 24 -12.38 -7.84 9.25
C THR A 24 -11.38 -7.40 10.31
N THR A 25 -10.10 -7.61 10.06
CA THR A 25 -9.00 -7.22 10.95
C THR A 25 -7.91 -6.53 10.14
N GLU A 26 -7.30 -5.53 10.75
CA GLU A 26 -6.05 -4.92 10.30
C GLU A 26 -4.92 -5.36 11.22
N TRP A 27 -3.80 -5.79 10.66
CA TRP A 27 -2.58 -6.12 11.41
C TRP A 27 -1.49 -5.10 11.13
N VAL A 28 -0.78 -4.70 12.18
CA VAL A 28 0.39 -3.82 12.09
C VAL A 28 1.61 -4.52 12.66
N TYR A 29 2.70 -4.49 11.90
CA TYR A 29 4.04 -4.93 12.30
C TYR A 29 4.94 -3.70 12.35
N GLU A 30 5.40 -3.34 13.55
CA GLU A 30 6.25 -2.16 13.77
C GLU A 30 7.18 -2.39 14.98
N GLY A 31 8.14 -1.48 15.15
CA GLY A 31 9.13 -1.56 16.24
C GLY A 31 9.97 -2.84 16.15
N ALA A 32 10.08 -3.59 17.24
CA ALA A 32 10.86 -4.83 17.30
C ALA A 32 10.30 -5.95 16.40
N GLN A 33 9.02 -5.87 16.01
CA GLN A 33 8.35 -6.83 15.13
C GLN A 33 8.22 -6.32 13.69
N ALA A 34 8.80 -5.15 13.38
CA ALA A 34 8.85 -4.67 12.00
C ALA A 34 9.65 -5.64 11.13
N LEU A 35 9.20 -5.84 9.88
CA LEU A 35 9.96 -6.61 8.90
C LEU A 35 11.30 -5.92 8.62
N VAL A 36 12.32 -6.72 8.27
CA VAL A 36 13.65 -6.20 7.93
C VAL A 36 13.54 -5.16 6.80
N GLY A 37 14.14 -3.99 6.99
CA GLY A 37 14.06 -2.87 6.06
C GLY A 37 12.80 -2.02 6.18
N MET A 38 11.83 -2.40 7.01
CA MET A 38 10.60 -1.62 7.22
C MET A 38 10.64 -0.86 8.55
N VAL A 39 10.00 0.31 8.56
CA VAL A 39 9.56 1.00 9.77
C VAL A 39 8.26 0.38 10.24
N ARG A 40 7.33 0.20 9.30
CA ARG A 40 6.00 -0.35 9.56
C ARG A 40 5.48 -1.14 8.37
N VAL A 41 4.73 -2.19 8.65
CA VAL A 41 3.92 -2.91 7.66
C VAL A 41 2.50 -3.01 8.19
N THR A 42 1.55 -2.59 7.37
CA THR A 42 0.12 -2.69 7.68
C THR A 42 -0.52 -3.66 6.69
N LEU A 43 -1.22 -4.67 7.21
CA LEU A 43 -1.96 -5.66 6.42
C LEU A 43 -3.45 -5.49 6.71
N GLU A 44 -4.23 -5.23 5.68
CA GLU A 44 -5.68 -5.22 5.78
C GLU A 44 -6.23 -6.51 5.17
N PHE A 45 -7.07 -7.20 5.93
CA PHE A 45 -7.70 -8.42 5.47
C PHE A 45 -9.12 -8.19 4.96
N GLY A 46 -9.68 -9.18 4.29
CA GLY A 46 -11.07 -9.17 3.84
C GLY A 46 -11.20 -8.76 2.39
N LEU A 47 -11.29 -9.76 1.50
CA LEU A 47 -11.48 -9.56 0.08
C LEU A 47 -12.84 -10.11 -0.36
N LYS A 48 -13.64 -9.28 -1.02
CA LYS A 48 -14.89 -9.69 -1.65
C LYS A 48 -14.62 -10.08 -3.10
N ALA A 49 -14.80 -11.36 -3.42
CA ALA A 49 -14.70 -11.91 -4.77
C ALA A 49 -16.10 -12.33 -5.26
N PRO A 50 -16.27 -12.63 -6.57
CA PRO A 50 -17.52 -13.18 -7.09
C PRO A 50 -17.99 -14.46 -6.37
N SER A 51 -17.05 -15.25 -5.82
CA SER A 51 -17.32 -16.45 -5.01
C SER A 51 -17.77 -16.16 -3.58
N GLY A 52 -17.79 -14.90 -3.15
CA GLY A 52 -18.12 -14.49 -1.80
C GLY A 52 -17.00 -13.72 -1.09
N TYR A 53 -17.26 -13.36 0.17
CA TYR A 53 -16.31 -12.65 1.02
C TYR A 53 -15.38 -13.61 1.74
N ASN A 54 -14.07 -13.34 1.70
CA ASN A 54 -13.06 -14.08 2.45
C ASN A 54 -12.28 -13.15 3.39
N LYS A 55 -12.54 -13.31 4.70
CA LYS A 55 -11.90 -12.51 5.75
C LYS A 55 -10.43 -12.80 5.95
N ASP A 56 -9.90 -13.93 5.48
CA ASP A 56 -8.55 -14.40 5.82
C ASP A 56 -7.49 -14.06 4.77
N VAL A 57 -7.92 -13.44 3.68
CA VAL A 57 -7.10 -12.97 2.54
C VAL A 57 -6.72 -11.51 2.75
N VAL A 58 -5.46 -11.17 2.47
CA VAL A 58 -4.98 -9.80 2.47
C VAL A 58 -5.58 -9.08 1.26
N ARG A 59 -6.35 -8.02 1.51
CA ARG A 59 -6.91 -7.17 0.46
C ARG A 59 -5.92 -6.10 0.04
N THR A 60 -5.26 -5.49 1.03
CA THR A 60 -4.34 -4.37 0.87
C THR A 60 -3.20 -4.56 1.85
N PHE A 61 -1.99 -4.22 1.44
CA PHE A 61 -0.91 -4.04 2.39
C PHE A 61 -0.07 -2.83 2.07
N THR A 62 0.40 -2.15 3.11
CA THR A 62 1.23 -0.95 3.01
C THR A 62 2.57 -1.22 3.66
N LEU A 63 3.64 -0.97 2.90
CA LEU A 63 5.01 -0.99 3.37
C LEU A 63 5.47 0.45 3.60
N GLU A 64 5.94 0.74 4.80
CA GLU A 64 6.63 1.99 5.14
C GLU A 64 8.11 1.65 5.33
N PRO A 65 8.94 1.74 4.27
CA PRO A 65 10.33 1.35 4.33
C PRO A 65 11.18 2.34 5.14
N LYS A 66 12.30 1.85 5.70
CA LYS A 66 13.36 2.74 6.19
C LYS A 66 13.97 3.51 5.02
N ARG A 67 14.43 4.74 5.28
CA ARG A 67 15.10 5.56 4.24
C ARG A 67 16.25 4.78 3.61
N GLY A 68 16.33 4.82 2.28
CA GLY A 68 17.38 4.15 1.50
C GLY A 68 17.08 2.70 1.09
N ILE A 69 16.00 2.08 1.57
CA ILE A 69 15.61 0.72 1.15
C ILE A 69 14.98 0.73 -0.24
N TYR A 70 14.09 1.67 -0.50
CA TYR A 70 13.51 1.91 -1.82
C TYR A 70 13.74 3.37 -2.21
N ASN A 71 14.42 3.57 -3.34
CA ASN A 71 14.51 4.86 -4.01
C ASN A 71 13.72 4.80 -5.33
N ARG A 72 13.52 5.97 -5.94
CA ARG A 72 12.77 6.13 -7.19
C ARG A 72 13.29 5.21 -8.29
N LYS A 73 14.62 5.13 -8.45
CA LYS A 73 15.25 4.26 -9.44
C LYS A 73 14.89 2.79 -9.22
N LEU A 74 14.99 2.27 -8.00
CA LEU A 74 14.65 0.89 -7.68
C LEU A 74 13.18 0.59 -7.92
N VAL A 75 12.28 1.55 -7.64
CA VAL A 75 10.86 1.40 -7.94
C VAL A 75 10.64 1.29 -9.45
N LEU A 76 11.27 2.15 -10.25
CA LEU A 76 11.17 2.11 -11.71
C LEU A 76 11.83 0.87 -12.32
N ASP A 77 12.98 0.46 -11.81
CA ASP A 77 13.68 -0.75 -12.28
C ASP A 77 12.88 -2.02 -11.94
N GLY A 78 12.17 -2.04 -10.80
CA GLY A 78 11.39 -3.18 -10.34
C GLY A 78 9.99 -3.30 -10.96
N TRP A 79 9.29 -2.18 -11.15
CA TRP A 79 7.89 -2.15 -11.61
C TRP A 79 7.70 -1.52 -12.99
N GLY A 80 8.76 -0.96 -13.58
CA GLY A 80 8.68 -0.22 -14.84
C GLY A 80 8.16 1.21 -14.66
N PRO A 81 7.85 1.91 -15.77
CA PRO A 81 7.24 3.24 -15.70
C PRO A 81 5.82 3.16 -15.11
N PRO A 82 5.41 4.14 -14.29
CA PRO A 82 4.06 4.16 -13.72
C PRO A 82 3.01 4.53 -14.79
N ASP A 83 1.79 4.03 -14.62
CA ASP A 83 0.64 4.44 -15.44
C ASP A 83 0.28 5.91 -15.21
N ARG A 84 0.49 6.41 -13.98
CA ARG A 84 0.29 7.82 -13.63
C ARG A 84 1.32 8.25 -12.59
N ALA A 85 1.85 9.45 -12.77
CA ALA A 85 2.66 10.14 -11.77
C ALA A 85 2.05 11.50 -11.46
N GLY A 86 2.21 11.97 -10.22
CA GLY A 86 1.68 13.27 -9.82
C GLY A 86 2.23 13.72 -8.47
N LYS A 87 1.68 14.82 -7.96
CA LYS A 87 1.95 15.32 -6.61
C LYS A 87 0.66 15.34 -5.81
N GLN A 88 0.75 14.94 -4.55
CA GLN A 88 -0.32 15.09 -3.58
C GLN A 88 0.26 15.76 -2.33
N ALA A 89 -0.25 16.96 -2.02
CA ALA A 89 0.39 17.87 -1.08
C ALA A 89 1.86 18.06 -1.46
N ASP A 90 2.79 17.74 -0.55
CA ASP A 90 4.24 17.92 -0.75
C ASP A 90 4.94 16.68 -1.33
N ASN A 91 4.22 15.57 -1.52
CA ASN A 91 4.82 14.29 -1.91
C ASN A 91 4.53 13.96 -3.37
N GLU A 92 5.54 13.46 -4.08
CA GLU A 92 5.34 12.83 -5.38
C GLU A 92 4.73 11.44 -5.21
N PHE A 93 3.94 11.00 -6.18
CA PHE A 93 3.43 9.64 -6.20
C PHE A 93 3.53 8.99 -7.58
N PHE A 94 3.68 7.67 -7.57
CA PHE A 94 3.51 6.78 -8.71
C PHE A 94 2.32 5.87 -8.49
N LEU A 95 1.48 5.74 -9.50
CA LEU A 95 0.33 4.86 -9.50
C LEU A 95 0.45 3.88 -10.66
N TYR A 96 0.39 2.60 -10.31
CA TYR A 96 0.37 1.47 -11.22
C TYR A 96 -1.02 0.84 -11.18
N ARG A 97 -1.67 0.74 -12.35
CA ARG A 97 -3.00 0.15 -12.55
C ARG A 97 -3.07 -1.29 -12.04
N ALA A 98 -1.94 -2.00 -12.08
CA ALA A 98 -1.79 -3.34 -11.55
C ALA A 98 -1.98 -3.45 -10.03
N GLY A 99 -2.10 -2.33 -9.31
CA GLY A 99 -2.39 -2.30 -7.88
C GLY A 99 -1.20 -1.92 -7.01
N LEU A 100 -0.38 -0.96 -7.44
CA LEU A 100 0.68 -0.38 -6.61
C LEU A 100 0.56 1.15 -6.61
N LEU A 101 0.56 1.74 -5.42
CA LEU A 101 0.67 3.18 -5.19
C LEU A 101 1.92 3.43 -4.36
N VAL A 102 2.83 4.27 -4.84
CA VAL A 102 4.06 4.65 -4.14
C VAL A 102 4.04 6.14 -3.89
N TYR A 103 4.23 6.55 -2.64
CA TYR A 103 4.53 7.94 -2.29
C TYR A 103 6.02 8.09 -2.03
N PHE A 104 6.58 9.15 -2.59
CA PHE A 104 7.96 9.57 -2.36
C PHE A 104 8.03 10.72 -1.37
N ASP A 105 9.21 10.97 -0.85
CA ASP A 105 9.49 12.18 -0.09
C ASP A 105 9.40 13.43 -0.97
N LYS A 106 9.50 14.59 -0.33
CA LYS A 106 9.40 15.91 -0.98
C LYS A 106 10.40 16.12 -2.12
N ASP A 107 11.53 15.41 -2.07
CA ASP A 107 12.58 15.48 -3.09
C ASP A 107 12.31 14.50 -4.24
N GLY A 108 11.30 13.62 -4.09
CA GLY A 108 10.87 12.66 -5.11
C GLY A 108 11.76 11.42 -5.22
N GLU A 109 12.67 11.21 -4.26
CA GLU A 109 13.77 10.26 -4.39
C GLU A 109 13.60 9.02 -3.53
N ILE A 110 13.02 9.15 -2.34
CA ILE A 110 12.89 8.05 -1.37
C ILE A 110 11.43 7.66 -1.24
N ALA A 111 11.11 6.37 -1.40
CA ALA A 111 9.76 5.89 -1.15
C ALA A 111 9.46 5.97 0.37
N LEU A 112 8.38 6.67 0.72
CA LEU A 112 7.86 6.77 2.08
C LEU A 112 6.82 5.70 2.37
N SER A 113 6.03 5.34 1.36
CA SER A 113 4.98 4.34 1.48
C SER A 113 4.76 3.65 0.14
N MET A 114 4.55 2.34 0.19
CA MET A 114 4.18 1.50 -0.95
C MET A 114 2.93 0.70 -0.58
N THR A 115 1.80 1.06 -1.15
CA THR A 115 0.51 0.39 -0.91
C THR A 115 0.17 -0.51 -2.09
N PHE A 116 0.00 -1.78 -1.80
CA PHE A 116 -0.40 -2.81 -2.75
C PHE A 116 -1.88 -3.12 -2.57
N THR A 117 -2.62 -3.10 -3.67
CA THR A 117 -4.06 -3.36 -3.74
C THR A 117 -4.34 -4.34 -4.87
N PRO A 118 -5.56 -4.88 -5.00
CA PRO A 118 -5.97 -5.54 -6.23
C PRO A 118 -5.94 -4.52 -7.38
N PRO A 119 -5.84 -4.97 -8.64
CA PRO A 119 -5.85 -4.07 -9.80
C PRO A 119 -7.00 -3.07 -9.73
N GLN A 120 -6.66 -1.79 -9.78
CA GLN A 120 -7.64 -0.71 -9.68
C GLN A 120 -8.04 -0.30 -11.09
N PRO A 121 -9.34 -0.20 -11.41
CA PRO A 121 -9.77 0.44 -12.65
C PRO A 121 -9.38 1.92 -12.59
N LEU A 122 -8.30 2.29 -13.27
CA LEU A 122 -7.93 3.70 -13.41
C LEU A 122 -8.89 4.33 -14.40
N SER A 123 -9.71 5.28 -13.96
CA SER A 123 -10.43 6.15 -14.89
C SER A 123 -9.40 6.89 -15.76
N ASP A 124 -9.53 6.75 -17.07
CA ASP A 124 -8.70 7.44 -18.06
C ASP A 124 -9.00 8.95 -18.02
N GLY A 125 -8.38 9.65 -17.06
CA GLY A 125 -8.31 11.11 -17.02
C GLY A 125 -9.61 11.85 -16.68
N THR A 126 -9.75 12.24 -15.42
CA THR A 126 -10.24 13.60 -15.16
C THR A 126 -9.09 14.33 -14.50
N ALA A 127 -8.44 15.21 -15.25
CA ALA A 127 -7.59 16.22 -14.66
C ALA A 127 -8.41 16.94 -13.56
N PRO A 128 -7.83 17.26 -12.39
CA PRO A 128 -8.54 18.07 -11.43
C PRO A 128 -8.98 19.37 -12.11
N PRO A 129 -10.22 19.85 -11.89
CA PRO A 129 -10.66 21.11 -12.47
C PRO A 129 -9.67 22.21 -12.06
N SER A 130 -9.14 22.93 -13.04
CA SER A 130 -8.31 24.10 -12.79
C SER A 130 -9.08 25.05 -11.86
N PRO A 131 -8.48 25.58 -10.78
CA PRO A 131 -9.16 26.54 -9.94
C PRO A 131 -9.54 27.75 -10.80
N GLN A 132 -10.85 27.95 -10.98
CA GLN A 132 -11.36 29.17 -11.61
C GLN A 132 -10.93 30.36 -10.75
N ARG A 133 -10.35 31.34 -11.44
CA ARG A 133 -9.75 32.55 -10.86
C ARG A 133 -10.81 33.62 -10.63
#